data_AF-A0A7V3LLK9-F1
#
_entry.id   AF-A0A7V3LLK9-F1
#
_cell.length_a   1.000
_cell.length_b   1.000
_cell.length_c   1.000
_cell.angle_alpha   90.00
_cell.angle_beta   90.00
_cell.angle_gamma   90.00
#
_symmetry.space_group_name_H-M   'P 1'
#
loop_
_entity.id
_entity.type
_entity.pdbx_description
1 polymer ?
#
loop_
_entity_poly.entity_id
_entity_poly.type
_entity_poly.pdbx_seq_one_letter_code
_entity_poly.pdbx_strand_id
1 'polypeptide(L)'
;MNTNTYIIGGIVAVAILAAAFVLFTDTTQPVPAGKYDSFASCIKDSGTTFYGAFWCPHCQAQKAMFGTAAKNLPYVECSTPDGNAQLQVCKDADVSSYPTWQFPDGSREVGEVPLAKLAEKTGCALPE
;
A
#
# COMPACT_ATOMS: atom_id res chain seq x y z
N MET A 1 34.71 18.51 39.94
CA MET A 1 33.75 18.02 38.94
C MET A 1 32.62 17.32 39.69
N ASN A 2 31.38 17.75 39.52
CA ASN A 2 30.21 17.31 40.30
C ASN A 2 29.51 16.12 39.63
N THR A 3 29.10 15.15 40.44
CA THR A 3 28.38 13.94 40.01
C THR A 3 27.17 14.24 39.11
N ASN A 4 26.48 15.36 39.36
CA ASN A 4 25.35 15.80 38.55
C ASN A 4 25.73 16.15 37.10
N THR A 5 26.93 16.66 36.82
CA THR A 5 27.35 16.96 35.44
C THR A 5 27.59 15.68 34.63
N TYR A 6 28.06 14.61 35.27
CA TYR A 6 28.22 13.31 34.61
C TYR A 6 26.87 12.63 34.33
N ILE A 7 25.91 12.73 35.27
CA ILE A 7 24.56 12.19 35.09
C ILE A 7 23.82 12.93 33.96
N ILE A 8 23.87 14.26 33.96
CA ILE A 8 23.24 15.08 32.90
C ILE A 8 23.92 14.80 31.54
N GLY A 9 25.26 14.73 31.50
CA GLY A 9 25.99 14.37 30.27
C GLY A 9 25.65 12.98 29.75
N GLY A 10 25.48 11.99 30.64
CA GLY A 10 25.06 10.63 30.28
C GLY A 10 23.63 10.57 29.71
N ILE A 11 22.68 11.28 30.33
CA ILE A 11 21.28 11.32 29.85
C ILE A 11 21.20 11.98 28.47
N VAL A 12 21.92 13.10 28.27
CA VAL A 12 21.97 13.79 26.98
C VAL A 12 22.59 12.90 25.90
N ALA A 13 23.69 12.19 26.22
CA ALA A 13 24.30 11.25 25.28
C ALA A 13 23.37 10.09 24.89
N VAL A 14 22.65 9.51 25.85
CA VAL A 14 21.67 8.44 25.59
C VAL A 14 20.49 8.96 24.76
N ALA A 15 19.99 10.16 25.05
CA ALA A 15 18.90 10.77 24.28
C ALA A 15 19.33 11.05 22.83
N ILE A 16 20.57 11.51 22.61
CA ILE A 16 21.12 11.72 21.26
C ILE A 16 21.28 10.39 20.52
N LEU A 17 21.77 9.34 21.19
CA LEU A 17 21.90 8.00 20.59
C LEU A 17 20.54 7.38 20.25
N ALA A 18 19.53 7.56 21.11
CA ALA A 18 18.17 7.11 20.84
C ALA A 18 17.53 7.89 19.68
N ALA A 19 17.69 9.21 19.64
CA ALA A 19 17.23 10.04 18.53
C ALA A 19 17.93 9.66 17.22
N ALA A 20 19.25 9.45 17.25
CA ALA A 20 20.00 8.97 16.11
C ALA A 20 19.51 7.58 15.67
N PHE A 21 19.28 6.65 16.60
CA PHE A 21 18.74 5.33 16.28
C PHE A 21 17.36 5.41 15.61
N VAL A 22 16.46 6.26 16.10
CA VAL A 22 15.15 6.52 15.48
C VAL A 22 15.29 7.14 14.08
N LEU A 23 16.27 8.03 13.88
CA LEU A 23 16.59 8.59 12.55
C LEU A 23 17.28 7.58 11.62
N PHE A 24 18.00 6.59 12.16
CA PHE A 24 18.65 5.53 11.40
C PHE A 24 17.71 4.37 11.07
N THR A 25 16.66 4.14 11.87
CA THR A 25 15.55 3.23 11.52
C THR A 25 14.56 3.93 10.59
N ASP A 26 15.06 4.52 9.52
CA ASP A 26 14.22 4.92 8.40
C ASP A 26 13.83 3.62 7.67
N THR A 27 12.61 3.13 7.92
CA THR A 27 12.09 1.86 7.36
C THR A 27 11.84 1.92 5.85
N THR A 28 12.45 2.88 5.15
CA THR A 28 12.33 3.13 3.71
C THR A 28 13.29 2.26 2.89
N GLN A 29 13.53 1.01 3.32
CA GLN A 29 14.18 0.04 2.45
C GLN A 29 13.28 -0.18 1.22
N PRO A 30 13.78 0.02 -0.01
CA PRO A 30 13.01 -0.23 -1.22
C PRO A 30 12.48 -1.66 -1.21
N VAL A 31 11.19 -1.86 -1.51
CA VAL A 31 10.61 -3.20 -1.65
C VAL A 31 11.45 -3.97 -2.67
N PRO A 32 12.05 -5.13 -2.32
CA PRO A 32 12.85 -5.90 -3.25
C PRO A 32 12.05 -6.23 -4.51
N ALA A 33 12.67 -6.06 -5.68
CA ALA A 33 12.03 -6.34 -6.96
C ALA A 33 11.50 -7.78 -6.96
N GLY A 34 10.24 -7.95 -7.35
CA GLY A 34 9.57 -9.25 -7.41
C GLY A 34 9.04 -9.80 -6.08
N LYS A 35 9.26 -9.13 -4.93
CA LYS A 35 8.77 -9.60 -3.61
C LYS A 35 7.30 -10.00 -3.63
N TYR A 36 6.46 -9.25 -4.33
CA TYR A 36 5.01 -9.46 -4.35
C TYR A 36 4.48 -9.96 -5.71
N ASP A 37 5.32 -10.42 -6.63
CA ASP A 37 4.89 -10.80 -7.99
C ASP A 37 3.90 -11.98 -7.97
N SER A 38 4.16 -13.00 -7.15
CA SER A 38 3.27 -14.16 -6.96
C SER A 38 1.96 -13.75 -6.26
N PHE A 39 2.05 -12.89 -5.25
CA PHE A 39 0.89 -12.38 -4.51
C PHE A 39 -0.05 -11.58 -5.42
N ALA A 40 0.50 -10.63 -6.19
CA ALA A 40 -0.28 -9.81 -7.13
C ALA A 40 -0.92 -10.66 -8.24
N SER A 41 -0.19 -11.65 -8.77
CA SER A 41 -0.72 -12.59 -9.77
C SER A 41 -1.85 -13.45 -9.19
N CYS A 42 -1.68 -13.96 -7.97
CA CYS A 42 -2.74 -14.70 -7.30
C CYS A 42 -4.00 -13.84 -7.07
N ILE A 43 -3.84 -12.58 -6.63
CA ILE A 43 -4.98 -11.66 -6.46
C ILE A 43 -5.72 -11.49 -7.79
N LYS A 44 -5.00 -11.35 -8.90
CA LYS A 44 -5.61 -11.29 -10.24
C LYS A 44 -6.38 -12.58 -10.58
N ASP A 45 -5.78 -13.74 -10.32
CA ASP A 45 -6.39 -15.05 -10.63
C ASP A 45 -7.56 -15.38 -9.70
N SER A 46 -7.65 -14.75 -8.51
CA SER A 46 -8.77 -14.93 -7.59
C SER A 46 -10.10 -14.42 -8.13
N GLY A 47 -10.11 -13.59 -9.18
CA GLY A 47 -11.31 -12.90 -9.67
C GLY A 47 -11.61 -11.58 -8.95
N THR A 48 -10.71 -11.12 -8.08
CA THR A 48 -10.76 -9.79 -7.48
C THR A 48 -10.52 -8.72 -8.53
N THR A 49 -11.20 -7.57 -8.43
CA THR A 49 -10.98 -6.41 -9.30
C THR A 49 -10.59 -5.18 -8.50
N PHE A 50 -9.58 -4.46 -8.98
CA PHE A 50 -9.11 -3.20 -8.41
C PHE A 50 -9.49 -2.03 -9.34
N TYR A 51 -10.55 -1.32 -9.01
CA TYR A 51 -11.00 -0.13 -9.71
C TYR A 51 -10.27 1.11 -9.18
N GLY A 52 -9.74 1.94 -10.07
CA GLY A 52 -9.14 3.21 -9.69
C GLY A 52 -8.91 4.15 -10.86
N ALA A 53 -8.25 5.27 -10.58
CA ALA A 53 -7.85 6.23 -11.59
C ALA A 53 -6.34 6.47 -11.60
N PHE A 54 -5.74 6.69 -12.77
CA PHE A 54 -4.29 6.91 -12.88
C PHE A 54 -3.79 8.12 -12.07
N TRP A 55 -4.62 9.15 -11.94
CA TRP A 55 -4.32 10.40 -11.20
C TRP A 55 -4.66 10.32 -9.71
N CYS A 56 -5.33 9.26 -9.25
CA CYS A 56 -5.82 9.15 -7.88
C CYS A 56 -4.67 8.86 -6.90
N PRO A 57 -4.39 9.73 -5.91
CA PRO A 57 -3.26 9.55 -4.99
C PRO A 57 -3.35 8.26 -4.16
N HIS A 58 -4.55 7.92 -3.67
CA HIS A 58 -4.78 6.68 -2.92
C HIS A 58 -4.58 5.43 -3.78
N CYS A 59 -4.86 5.53 -5.07
CA CYS A 59 -4.65 4.45 -6.03
C CYS A 59 -3.15 4.25 -6.29
N GLN A 60 -2.39 5.34 -6.35
CA GLN A 60 -0.93 5.30 -6.45
C GLN A 60 -0.29 4.75 -5.17
N ALA A 61 -0.78 5.17 -3.99
CA ALA A 61 -0.35 4.64 -2.70
C ALA A 61 -0.62 3.13 -2.59
N GLN A 62 -1.82 2.67 -2.95
CA GLN A 62 -2.15 1.25 -3.03
C GLN A 62 -1.18 0.50 -3.94
N LYS A 63 -0.89 1.00 -5.14
CA LYS A 63 0.06 0.39 -6.08
C LYS A 63 1.49 0.39 -5.52
N ALA A 64 1.90 1.43 -4.81
CA ALA A 64 3.23 1.55 -4.20
C ALA A 64 3.49 0.45 -3.15
N MET A 65 2.45 0.02 -2.41
CA MET A 65 2.56 -1.12 -1.48
C MET A 65 3.02 -2.42 -2.17
N PHE A 66 2.71 -2.59 -3.46
CA PHE A 66 3.12 -3.74 -4.26
C PHE A 66 4.46 -3.55 -4.98
N GLY A 67 5.02 -2.33 -4.99
CA GLY A 67 6.22 -2.01 -5.76
C GLY A 67 6.09 -2.39 -7.24
N THR A 68 7.09 -3.09 -7.78
CA THR A 68 7.10 -3.53 -9.20
C THR A 68 5.98 -4.52 -9.54
N ALA A 69 5.42 -5.21 -8.54
CA ALA A 69 4.35 -6.19 -8.74
C ALA A 69 3.00 -5.54 -9.07
N ALA A 70 2.86 -4.22 -8.89
CA ALA A 70 1.64 -3.49 -9.21
C ALA A 70 1.16 -3.69 -10.66
N LYS A 71 2.08 -3.97 -11.59
CA LYS A 71 1.79 -4.29 -13.00
C LYS A 71 0.97 -5.59 -13.18
N ASN A 72 0.98 -6.47 -12.19
CA ASN A 72 0.27 -7.75 -12.22
C ASN A 72 -1.13 -7.65 -11.59
N LEU A 73 -1.45 -6.53 -10.93
CA LEU A 73 -2.74 -6.36 -10.25
C LEU A 73 -3.91 -6.38 -11.27
N PRO A 74 -5.11 -6.83 -10.85
CA PRO A 74 -6.32 -6.78 -11.66
C PRO A 74 -6.91 -5.35 -11.72
N TYR A 75 -6.10 -4.40 -12.20
CA TYR A 75 -6.46 -2.98 -12.24
C TYR A 75 -7.39 -2.65 -13.42
N VAL A 76 -8.49 -1.97 -13.14
CA VAL A 76 -9.40 -1.38 -14.12
C VAL A 76 -9.32 0.14 -14.00
N GLU A 77 -8.92 0.79 -15.09
CA GLU A 77 -8.94 2.24 -15.19
C GLU A 77 -10.38 2.75 -15.28
N CYS A 78 -10.71 3.69 -14.40
CA CYS A 78 -12.03 4.28 -14.31
C CYS A 78 -12.11 5.71 -14.83
N SER A 79 -10.99 6.40 -15.06
CA SER A 79 -11.01 7.77 -15.55
C SER A 79 -10.88 7.84 -17.07
N THR A 80 -11.59 8.78 -17.68
CA THR A 80 -11.25 9.23 -19.03
C THR A 80 -9.83 9.81 -19.06
N PRO A 81 -9.16 9.81 -20.24
CA PRO A 81 -7.79 10.31 -20.35
C PRO A 81 -7.59 11.76 -19.92
N ASP A 82 -8.64 12.59 -20.03
CA ASP A 82 -8.65 14.00 -19.61
C ASP A 82 -8.95 14.19 -18.11
N GLY A 83 -9.24 13.12 -17.36
CA GLY A 83 -9.47 13.16 -15.92
C GLY A 83 -10.89 13.57 -15.49
N ASN A 84 -11.76 13.97 -16.43
CA ASN A 84 -12.99 14.69 -16.09
C ASN A 84 -14.25 13.82 -15.97
N ALA A 85 -14.19 12.56 -16.43
CA ALA A 85 -15.34 11.68 -16.39
C ALA A 85 -14.95 10.24 -16.01
N GLN A 86 -15.93 9.49 -15.53
CA GLN A 86 -15.78 8.06 -15.27
C GLN A 86 -16.13 7.23 -16.52
N LEU A 87 -15.30 6.25 -16.85
CA LEU A 87 -15.50 5.27 -17.90
C LEU A 87 -16.69 4.37 -17.60
N GLN A 88 -17.41 3.94 -18.66
CA GLN A 88 -18.66 3.20 -18.52
C GLN A 88 -18.49 1.89 -17.74
N VAL A 89 -17.36 1.19 -17.92
CA VAL A 89 -17.04 -0.05 -17.17
C VAL A 89 -17.12 0.12 -15.65
N CYS A 90 -16.76 1.30 -15.11
CA CYS A 90 -16.82 1.57 -13.68
C CYS A 90 -18.19 2.11 -13.24
N LYS A 91 -18.92 2.79 -14.14
CA LYS A 91 -20.32 3.18 -13.91
C LYS A 91 -21.23 1.96 -13.81
N ASP A 92 -21.07 1.01 -14.73
CA ASP A 92 -21.82 -0.25 -14.76
C ASP A 92 -21.50 -1.12 -13.53
N ALA A 93 -20.27 -1.02 -13.03
CA ALA A 93 -19.85 -1.66 -11.79
C ALA A 93 -20.22 -0.86 -10.52
N ASP A 94 -20.95 0.25 -10.63
CA ASP A 94 -21.38 1.11 -9.51
C ASP A 94 -20.19 1.53 -8.60
N VAL A 95 -19.09 1.98 -9.21
CA VAL A 95 -17.91 2.46 -8.49
C VAL A 95 -18.10 3.93 -8.16
N SER A 96 -18.32 4.24 -6.88
CA SER A 96 -18.55 5.62 -6.40
C SER A 96 -17.29 6.35 -5.95
N SER A 97 -16.20 5.63 -5.66
CA SER A 97 -14.94 6.19 -5.16
C SER A 97 -13.73 5.36 -5.54
N TYR A 98 -12.55 5.98 -5.52
CA TYR A 98 -11.29 5.32 -5.83
C TYR A 98 -10.32 5.35 -4.64
N PRO A 99 -9.51 4.30 -4.45
CA PRO A 99 -9.64 2.98 -5.07
C PRO A 99 -10.87 2.22 -4.52
N THR A 100 -11.38 1.26 -5.28
CA THR A 100 -12.36 0.27 -4.81
C THR A 100 -11.90 -1.12 -5.21
N TRP A 101 -11.82 -2.02 -4.24
CA TRP A 101 -11.61 -3.45 -4.45
C TRP A 101 -12.95 -4.17 -4.41
N GLN A 102 -13.22 -4.98 -5.42
CA GLN A 102 -14.38 -5.87 -5.46
C GLN A 102 -13.92 -7.33 -5.48
N PHE A 103 -14.42 -8.12 -4.55
CA PHE A 103 -14.04 -9.52 -4.37
C PHE A 103 -15.05 -10.47 -5.02
N PRO A 104 -14.68 -11.76 -5.25
CA PRO A 104 -15.56 -12.74 -5.91
C PRO A 104 -16.86 -13.03 -5.16
N ASP A 105 -16.86 -12.86 -3.84
CA ASP A 105 -18.04 -13.01 -2.97
C ASP A 105 -19.01 -11.80 -3.06
N GLY A 106 -18.69 -10.80 -3.88
CA GLY A 106 -19.44 -9.56 -4.04
C GLY A 106 -19.13 -8.49 -3.00
N SER A 107 -18.33 -8.81 -1.96
CA SER A 107 -17.92 -7.83 -0.97
C SER A 107 -16.98 -6.77 -1.58
N ARG A 108 -16.93 -5.60 -0.95
CA ARG A 108 -16.12 -4.47 -1.40
C ARG A 108 -15.31 -3.87 -0.27
N GLU A 109 -14.13 -3.37 -0.61
CA GLU A 109 -13.30 -2.54 0.25
C GLU A 109 -12.97 -1.24 -0.48
N VAL A 110 -13.24 -0.12 0.17
CA VAL A 110 -13.07 1.23 -0.39
C VAL A 110 -11.86 1.88 0.27
N GLY A 111 -11.05 2.58 -0.52
CA GLY A 111 -9.81 3.20 -0.05
C GLY A 111 -8.63 2.23 -0.05
N GLU A 112 -7.51 2.69 0.49
CA GLU A 112 -6.29 1.88 0.59
C GLU A 112 -6.51 0.68 1.51
N VAL A 113 -6.22 -0.52 0.99
CA VAL A 113 -6.39 -1.79 1.69
C VAL A 113 -5.02 -2.37 2.01
N PRO A 114 -4.73 -2.70 3.28
CA PRO A 114 -3.48 -3.35 3.67
C PRO A 114 -3.28 -4.68 2.96
N LEU A 115 -2.03 -5.02 2.61
CA LEU A 115 -1.69 -6.28 1.93
C LEU A 115 -2.19 -7.52 2.69
N ALA A 116 -2.12 -7.51 4.03
CA ALA A 116 -2.62 -8.61 4.87
C ALA A 116 -4.14 -8.80 4.73
N LYS A 117 -4.90 -7.71 4.62
CA LYS A 117 -6.35 -7.78 4.42
C LYS A 117 -6.70 -8.27 3.01
N LEU A 118 -5.93 -7.86 2.00
CA LEU A 118 -6.05 -8.42 0.65
C LEU A 118 -5.75 -9.92 0.64
N ALA A 119 -4.73 -10.37 1.37
CA ALA A 119 -4.41 -11.80 1.51
C ALA A 119 -5.56 -12.58 2.18
N GLU A 120 -6.13 -12.05 3.27
CA GLU A 120 -7.30 -12.63 3.94
C GLU A 120 -8.50 -12.76 2.98
N LYS A 121 -8.85 -11.68 2.28
CA LYS A 121 -10.00 -11.62 1.38
C LYS A 121 -9.87 -12.48 0.12
N THR A 122 -8.65 -12.70 -0.36
CA THR A 122 -8.38 -13.44 -1.61
C THR A 122 -7.94 -14.87 -1.38
N GLY A 123 -7.53 -15.22 -0.15
CA GLY A 123 -6.86 -16.49 0.15
C GLY A 123 -5.44 -16.60 -0.42
N CYS A 124 -4.89 -15.52 -0.97
CA CYS A 124 -3.55 -15.51 -1.54
C CYS A 124 -2.48 -15.40 -0.46
N ALA A 125 -1.42 -16.22 -0.58
CA ALA A 125 -0.30 -16.17 0.35
C ALA A 125 0.48 -14.86 0.21
N LEU A 126 0.63 -14.13 1.32
CA LEU A 126 1.45 -12.93 1.40
C LEU A 126 2.90 -13.32 1.74
N PRO A 127 3.90 -13.00 0.89
CA PRO A 127 5.31 -13.24 1.18
C PRO A 127 5.80 -12.40 2.37
N GLU A 128 6.64 -13.01 3.22
CA GLU A 128 7.27 -12.36 4.39
C GLU A 128 8.23 -11.23 4.00
#